data_AF-A0A0W0Y1N4-F1
#
_entry.id   AF-A0A0W0Y1N4-F1
#
_cell.length_a   1.000
_cell.length_b   1.000
_cell.length_c   1.000
_cell.angle_alpha   90.00
_cell.angle_beta   90.00
_cell.angle_gamma   90.00
#
_symmetry.space_group_name_H-M   'P 1'
#
loop_
_entity.id
_entity.type
_entity.pdbx_description
1 polymer ?
#
loop_
_entity_poly.entity_id
_entity_poly.type
_entity_poly.pdbx_seq_one_letter_code
_entity_poly.pdbx_strand_id
1 'polypeptide(L)'
;MRINMLFLAVLLSITTLITGCSKDIPPGDYDSSEVGKIKKVVPGVIISMRPVRLHNKEAEIGITPGSRSTVPSSSYSDPTMNRSHGFEYVIKLNSGSIISVVQADTVKLKVKQPILVIYGRNTRVVPDHGSNDY
;
A
#
# COMPACT_ATOMS: atom_id res chain seq x y z
N MET A 1 33.12 40.27 16.87
CA MET A 1 32.83 38.86 17.20
C MET A 1 33.10 38.02 15.96
N ARG A 2 34.11 37.14 15.98
CA ARG A 2 34.44 36.26 14.84
C ARG A 2 33.60 34.99 14.95
N ILE A 3 32.56 34.87 14.13
CA ILE A 3 31.77 33.65 14.02
C ILE A 3 32.68 32.54 13.48
N ASN A 4 32.76 31.42 14.18
CA ASN A 4 33.73 30.37 13.87
C ASN A 4 33.24 29.61 12.62
N MET A 5 34.03 29.59 11.55
CA MET A 5 33.66 28.96 10.27
C MET A 5 33.31 27.46 10.45
N LEU A 6 33.93 26.82 11.44
CA LEU A 6 33.62 25.46 11.88
C LEU A 6 32.22 25.31 12.49
N PHE A 7 31.75 26.32 13.24
CA PHE A 7 30.38 26.33 13.79
C PHE A 7 29.33 26.50 12.69
N LEU A 8 29.64 27.30 11.67
CA LEU A 8 28.75 27.53 10.53
C LEU A 8 28.63 26.28 9.64
N ALA A 9 29.73 25.55 9.45
CA ALA A 9 29.74 24.28 8.72
C ALA A 9 28.97 23.16 9.45
N VAL A 10 29.04 23.11 10.78
CA VAL A 10 28.27 22.15 11.59
C VAL A 10 26.78 22.46 11.56
N LEU A 11 26.40 23.74 11.58
CA LEU A 11 24.99 24.15 11.49
C LEU A 11 24.38 23.86 10.10
N LEU A 12 25.15 24.07 9.02
CA LEU A 12 24.73 23.84 7.63
C LEU A 12 24.57 22.34 7.31
N SER A 13 25.36 21.48 7.96
CA SER A 13 25.27 20.02 7.82
C SER A 13 24.08 19.41 8.55
N ILE A 14 23.52 20.09 9.56
CA ILE A 14 22.39 19.60 10.36
C ILE A 14 21.05 19.77 9.63
N THR A 15 20.95 20.75 8.73
CA THR A 15 19.73 21.07 7.99
C THR A 15 19.42 20.16 6.80
N THR A 16 20.37 19.35 6.33
CA THR A 16 20.17 18.43 5.18
C THR A 16 19.53 17.09 5.53
N LEU A 17 19.17 16.84 6.79
CA LEU A 17 18.69 15.52 7.26
C LEU A 17 17.16 15.35 7.33
N ILE A 18 16.33 16.32 6.96
CA ILE A 18 14.87 16.26 7.24
C ILE A 18 14.00 16.48 6.00
N THR A 19 14.26 15.73 4.93
CA THR A 19 13.28 15.64 3.83
C THR A 19 13.09 14.21 3.38
N GLY A 20 12.34 13.46 4.20
CA GLY A 20 11.71 12.20 3.82
C GLY A 20 10.23 12.29 4.14
N CYS A 21 9.40 12.70 3.18
CA CYS A 21 7.96 12.45 3.26
C CYS A 21 7.69 11.09 2.58
N SER A 22 7.58 10.03 3.37
CA SER A 22 6.99 8.78 2.92
C SER A 22 5.50 9.02 2.66
N LYS A 23 5.06 8.86 1.42
CA LYS A 23 3.64 8.94 1.08
C LYS A 23 3.05 7.55 1.15
N ASP A 24 2.75 7.11 2.36
CA ASP A 24 1.95 5.90 2.57
C ASP A 24 0.49 6.25 2.27
N ILE A 25 0.07 5.99 1.03
CA ILE A 25 -1.33 6.16 0.63
C ILE A 25 -2.08 4.91 1.09
N PRO A 26 -3.01 5.01 2.06
CA PRO A 26 -3.72 3.85 2.57
C PRO A 26 -4.65 3.26 1.50
N PRO A 27 -4.92 1.94 1.54
CA PRO A 27 -5.85 1.30 0.63
C PRO A 27 -7.25 1.90 0.79
N GLY A 28 -7.71 2.62 -0.23
CA GLY A 28 -9.01 3.31 -0.21
C GLY A 28 -8.93 4.77 -0.60
N ASP A 29 -7.77 5.41 -0.40
CA ASP A 29 -7.56 6.82 -0.72
C ASP A 29 -7.54 7.05 -2.25
N TYR A 30 -7.96 8.24 -2.67
CA TYR A 30 -8.05 8.64 -4.07
C TYR A 30 -7.33 9.97 -4.27
N ASP A 31 -6.72 10.13 -5.45
CA ASP A 31 -6.23 11.45 -5.82
C ASP A 31 -7.40 12.42 -5.98
N SER A 32 -7.24 13.65 -5.51
CA SER A 32 -8.15 14.74 -5.88
C SER A 32 -8.26 14.91 -7.40
N SER A 33 -7.20 14.58 -8.15
CA SER A 33 -7.20 14.62 -9.62
C SER A 33 -7.93 13.44 -10.29
N GLU A 34 -8.36 12.42 -9.55
CA GLU A 34 -9.18 11.32 -10.06
C GLU A 34 -10.69 11.59 -9.92
N VAL A 35 -11.09 12.63 -9.19
CA VAL A 35 -12.50 13.00 -9.01
C VAL A 35 -13.13 13.31 -10.37
N GLY A 36 -14.31 12.73 -10.63
CA GLY A 36 -15.08 12.93 -11.86
C GLY A 36 -14.59 12.15 -13.08
N LYS A 37 -13.54 11.32 -12.96
CA LYS A 37 -13.06 10.48 -14.06
C LYS A 37 -13.73 9.10 -14.03
N ILE A 38 -14.12 8.62 -15.21
CA ILE A 38 -14.66 7.26 -15.38
C ILE A 38 -13.51 6.26 -15.34
N LYS A 39 -13.71 5.14 -14.64
CA LYS A 39 -12.79 3.99 -14.63
C LYS A 39 -13.38 2.85 -15.44
N LYS A 40 -12.52 2.07 -16.08
CA LYS A 40 -12.94 0.82 -16.74
C LYS A 40 -13.27 -0.20 -15.65
N VAL A 41 -14.46 -0.79 -15.73
CA VAL A 41 -14.92 -1.85 -14.82
C VAL A 41 -15.22 -3.09 -15.63
N VAL A 42 -14.75 -4.25 -15.17
CA VAL A 42 -15.01 -5.53 -15.84
C VAL A 42 -15.57 -6.54 -14.84
N PRO A 43 -16.73 -7.15 -15.11
CA PRO A 43 -17.30 -8.19 -14.25
C PRO A 43 -16.55 -9.52 -14.38
N GLY A 44 -16.55 -10.28 -13.29
CA GLY A 44 -15.96 -11.60 -13.24
C GLY A 44 -16.34 -12.38 -11.99
N VAL A 45 -15.74 -13.56 -11.85
CA VAL A 45 -15.96 -14.46 -10.71
C VAL A 45 -14.62 -14.91 -10.13
N ILE A 46 -14.51 -14.92 -8.80
CA ILE A 46 -13.34 -15.46 -8.12
C ILE A 46 -13.33 -16.98 -8.28
N ILE A 47 -12.29 -17.52 -8.92
CA ILE A 47 -12.14 -18.96 -9.13
C ILE A 47 -11.16 -19.60 -8.14
N SER A 48 -10.25 -18.82 -7.55
CA SER A 48 -9.35 -19.26 -6.49
C SER A 48 -8.88 -18.09 -5.64
N MET A 49 -8.51 -18.35 -4.39
CA MET A 49 -7.80 -17.37 -3.55
C MET A 49 -6.76 -18.04 -2.67
N ARG A 50 -5.72 -17.29 -2.32
CA ARG A 50 -4.74 -17.71 -1.31
C ARG A 50 -4.31 -16.53 -0.42
N PRO A 51 -4.03 -16.77 0.86
CA PRO A 51 -3.46 -15.74 1.72
C PRO A 51 -2.04 -15.40 1.27
N VAL A 52 -1.69 -14.12 1.32
CA VAL A 52 -0.35 -13.61 1.02
C VAL A 52 0.11 -12.64 2.10
N ARG A 53 1.43 -12.48 2.20
CA ARG A 53 2.06 -11.46 3.06
C ARG A 53 2.38 -10.24 2.21
N LEU A 54 1.89 -9.07 2.60
CA LEU A 54 2.27 -7.82 1.97
C LEU A 54 3.48 -7.27 2.71
N HIS A 55 4.49 -6.89 1.95
CA HIS A 55 5.67 -6.21 2.48
C HIS A 55 5.53 -4.74 2.11
N ASN A 56 5.47 -3.87 3.11
CA ASN A 56 5.59 -2.44 2.89
C ASN A 56 7.09 -2.14 2.81
N LYS A 57 7.55 -1.57 1.70
CA LYS A 57 8.97 -1.24 1.48
C LYS A 57 9.51 -0.27 2.55
N GLU A 58 8.63 0.52 3.16
CA GLU A 58 8.92 1.40 4.30
C GLU A 58 9.17 0.67 5.64
N ALA A 59 8.80 -0.61 5.81
CA ALA A 59 9.10 -1.35 7.04
C ALA A 59 10.58 -1.79 7.15
N GLU A 60 11.37 -1.56 6.09
CA GLU A 60 12.81 -1.82 6.04
C GLU A 60 13.63 -0.52 6.16
N ILE A 61 13.19 0.43 6.99
CA ILE A 61 14.02 1.56 7.43
C ILE A 61 14.03 1.57 8.95
N GLY A 62 14.77 0.61 9.50
CA GLY A 62 15.11 0.55 10.92
C GLY A 62 16.54 0.10 11.20
N ILE A 63 17.28 -0.41 10.21
CA ILE A 63 18.71 -0.72 10.36
C ILE A 63 19.42 -0.44 9.03
N THR A 64 19.97 0.76 8.88
CA THR A 64 21.06 1.00 7.94
C THR A 64 22.30 0.31 8.51
N PRO A 65 23.08 -0.49 7.75
CA PRO A 65 24.35 -1.04 8.22
C PRO A 65 25.31 0.11 8.54
N GLY A 66 25.38 0.51 9.81
CA GLY A 66 26.22 1.61 10.29
C GLY A 66 25.52 2.71 11.09
N SER A 67 24.18 2.77 11.13
CA SER A 67 23.49 3.74 11.99
C SER A 67 23.30 3.17 13.40
N ARG A 68 24.21 3.47 14.33
CA ARG A 68 23.98 3.27 15.76
C ARG A 68 22.90 4.25 16.21
N SER A 69 21.65 3.79 16.32
CA SER A 69 20.54 4.53 16.92
C SER A 69 20.86 4.87 18.38
N THR A 70 21.15 6.14 18.67
CA THR A 70 21.19 6.67 20.04
C THR A 70 19.87 7.41 20.31
N VAL A 71 18.77 6.66 20.31
CA VAL A 71 17.49 7.10 20.86
C VAL A 71 17.08 6.01 21.85
N PRO A 72 16.90 6.31 23.14
CA PRO A 72 16.39 5.34 24.09
C PRO A 72 14.88 5.20 23.89
N SER A 73 14.46 4.56 22.79
CA SER A 73 13.09 4.11 22.58
C SER A 73 12.94 2.75 23.28
N SER A 74 12.38 2.77 24.49
CA SER A 74 11.98 1.60 25.27
C SER A 74 10.73 0.93 24.68
N SER A 75 10.77 0.59 23.40
CA SER A 75 9.72 -0.17 22.74
C SER A 75 10.39 -1.20 21.87
N TYR A 76 10.37 -2.45 22.34
CA TYR A 76 10.40 -3.61 21.47
C TYR A 76 9.23 -3.47 20.47
N SER A 77 9.46 -2.75 19.37
CA SER A 77 8.58 -2.80 18.21
C SER A 77 8.92 -4.09 17.51
N ASP A 78 8.16 -5.14 17.81
CA ASP A 78 8.25 -6.40 17.10
C ASP A 78 8.05 -6.13 15.59
N PRO A 79 9.05 -6.40 14.72
CA PRO A 79 8.93 -6.19 13.28
C PRO A 79 7.84 -7.07 12.64
N THR A 80 7.16 -7.92 13.41
CA THR A 80 5.98 -8.67 12.95
C THR A 80 4.68 -7.87 13.00
N MET A 81 4.59 -6.73 13.69
CA MET A 81 3.32 -6.00 13.85
C MET A 81 2.91 -5.08 12.69
N ASN A 82 3.78 -4.86 11.69
CA ASN A 82 3.46 -4.04 10.51
C ASN A 82 3.33 -4.85 9.21
N ARG A 83 3.07 -6.17 9.32
CA ARG A 83 2.81 -7.03 8.17
C ARG A 83 1.35 -6.92 7.79
N SER A 84 1.06 -6.14 6.75
CA SER A 84 -0.27 -6.11 6.17
C SER A 84 -0.55 -7.48 5.55
N HIS A 85 -1.57 -8.18 6.05
CA HIS A 85 -2.03 -9.43 5.46
C HIS A 85 -2.92 -9.12 4.24
N GLY A 86 -2.91 -10.02 3.26
CA GLY A 86 -3.73 -9.86 2.07
C GLY A 86 -4.15 -11.18 1.47
N PHE A 87 -4.95 -11.09 0.41
CA PHE A 87 -5.34 -12.22 -0.40
C PHE A 87 -4.97 -11.95 -1.86
N GLU A 88 -4.47 -12.99 -2.52
CA GLU A 88 -4.37 -13.02 -3.97
C GLU A 88 -5.61 -13.74 -4.52
N TYR A 89 -6.35 -13.05 -5.37
CA TYR A 89 -7.55 -13.55 -6.03
C TYR A 89 -7.25 -13.89 -7.48
N VAL A 90 -7.50 -15.14 -7.88
CA VAL A 90 -7.54 -15.54 -9.28
C VAL A 90 -8.97 -15.38 -9.77
N ILE A 91 -9.14 -14.58 -10.81
CA ILE A 91 -10.44 -14.13 -11.30
C ILE A 91 -10.60 -14.56 -12.75
N LYS A 92 -11.72 -15.22 -13.05
CA LYS A 92 -12.17 -15.41 -14.42
C LYS A 92 -13.07 -14.24 -14.79
N LEU A 93 -12.63 -13.41 -15.72
CA LEU A 93 -13.42 -12.32 -16.27
C LEU A 93 -14.53 -12.88 -17.17
N ASN A 94 -15.62 -12.13 -17.34
CA ASN A 94 -16.70 -12.52 -18.25
C ASN A 94 -16.24 -12.61 -19.72
N SER A 95 -15.13 -11.97 -20.08
CA SER A 95 -14.47 -12.13 -21.38
C SER A 95 -13.83 -13.50 -21.59
N GLY A 96 -13.72 -14.33 -20.54
CA GLY A 96 -13.03 -15.62 -20.54
C GLY A 96 -11.55 -15.54 -20.12
N SER A 97 -10.96 -14.34 -20.07
CA SER A 97 -9.59 -14.14 -19.61
C SER A 97 -9.46 -14.40 -18.11
N ILE A 98 -8.27 -14.86 -17.69
CA ILE A 98 -7.94 -15.09 -16.28
C ILE A 98 -6.90 -14.06 -15.83
N ILE A 99 -7.13 -13.44 -14.68
CA ILE A 99 -6.20 -12.48 -14.07
C ILE A 99 -5.95 -12.82 -12.60
N SER A 100 -4.85 -12.31 -12.04
CA SER A 100 -4.57 -12.36 -10.60
C SER A 100 -4.48 -10.94 -10.04
N VAL A 101 -5.13 -10.70 -8.89
CA VAL A 101 -5.12 -9.41 -8.20
C VAL A 101 -4.87 -9.64 -6.70
N VAL A 102 -3.92 -8.89 -6.13
CA VAL A 102 -3.63 -8.90 -4.69
C VAL A 102 -4.31 -7.70 -4.03
N GLN A 103 -5.00 -7.94 -2.91
CA GLN A 103 -5.58 -6.90 -2.07
C GLN A 103 -5.27 -7.12 -0.59
N ALA A 104 -5.26 -6.04 0.17
CA ALA A 104 -5.25 -6.10 1.63
C ALA A 104 -6.50 -6.82 2.16
N ASP A 105 -6.39 -7.42 3.35
CA ASP A 105 -7.43 -8.22 4.00
C ASP A 105 -8.68 -7.44 4.46
N THR A 106 -8.79 -6.16 4.09
CA THR A 106 -9.89 -5.26 4.44
C THR A 106 -11.24 -5.74 3.89
N VAL A 107 -11.25 -6.43 2.75
CA VAL A 107 -12.48 -6.92 2.11
C VAL A 107 -12.43 -8.45 1.99
N LYS A 108 -13.32 -9.14 2.70
CA LYS A 108 -13.38 -10.62 2.71
C LYS A 108 -14.25 -11.14 1.56
N LEU A 109 -13.64 -11.28 0.38
CA LEU A 109 -14.27 -11.93 -0.76
C LEU A 109 -14.20 -13.47 -0.64
N LYS A 110 -15.09 -14.19 -1.34
CA LYS A 110 -15.19 -15.65 -1.34
C LYS A 110 -15.01 -16.25 -2.74
N VAL A 111 -14.57 -17.51 -2.83
CA VAL A 111 -14.54 -18.24 -4.11
C VAL A 111 -15.98 -18.41 -4.61
N LYS A 112 -16.17 -18.35 -5.93
CA LYS A 112 -17.47 -18.29 -6.63
C LYS A 112 -18.28 -17.00 -6.42
N GLN A 113 -17.73 -16.01 -5.73
CA GLN A 113 -18.39 -14.72 -5.57
C GLN A 113 -18.32 -13.92 -6.88
N PRO A 114 -19.45 -13.35 -7.36
CA PRO A 114 -19.44 -12.38 -8.44
C PRO A 114 -18.82 -11.07 -7.96
N ILE A 115 -17.94 -10.50 -8.78
CA ILE A 115 -17.17 -9.32 -8.43
C ILE A 115 -17.06 -8.36 -9.62
N LEU A 116 -16.67 -7.13 -9.31
CA LEU A 116 -16.28 -6.12 -10.29
C LEU A 116 -14.79 -5.81 -10.13
N VAL A 117 -14.06 -5.85 -11.23
CA VAL A 117 -12.66 -5.42 -11.31
C VAL A 117 -12.61 -3.99 -11.82
N ILE A 118 -12.20 -3.06 -10.97
CA ILE A 118 -12.08 -1.64 -11.26
C ILE A 118 -10.62 -1.34 -11.60
N TYR A 119 -10.36 -0.99 -12.86
CA TYR A 119 -9.03 -0.61 -13.34
C TYR A 119 -8.70 0.85 -12.98
N GLY A 120 -7.44 1.13 -12.69
CA GLY A 120 -6.93 2.47 -12.39
C GLY A 120 -5.45 2.41 -12.03
N ARG A 121 -4.93 3.44 -11.34
CA ARG A 121 -3.56 3.41 -10.78
C ARG A 121 -3.35 2.23 -9.83
N ASN A 122 -4.39 1.88 -9.08
CA ASN A 122 -4.47 0.67 -8.27
C ASN A 122 -5.73 -0.08 -8.65
N THR A 123 -5.59 -1.36 -9.00
CA THR A 123 -6.73 -2.23 -9.28
C THR A 123 -7.48 -2.53 -8.00
N ARG A 124 -8.81 -2.44 -8.03
CA ARG A 124 -9.68 -2.81 -6.91
C ARG A 124 -10.64 -3.90 -7.35
N VAL A 125 -10.79 -4.94 -6.53
CA VAL A 125 -11.84 -5.95 -6.66
C VAL A 125 -12.86 -5.69 -5.58
N VAL A 126 -14.13 -5.63 -5.96
CA VAL A 126 -15.25 -5.38 -5.05
C VAL A 126 -16.37 -6.38 -5.29
N PRO A 127 -17.18 -6.73 -4.28
CA PRO A 127 -18.37 -7.55 -4.49
C PRO A 127 -19.29 -6.93 -5.54
N ASP A 128 -19.79 -7.75 -6.46
CA ASP A 128 -20.93 -7.39 -7.28
C ASP A 128 -22.19 -7.73 -6.49
N HIS A 129 -22.80 -6.74 -5.84
CA HIS A 129 -24.01 -6.93 -5.05
C HIS A 129 -25.27 -7.12 -5.91
N GLY A 130 -25.13 -7.23 -7.23
CA GLY A 130 -26.25 -7.42 -8.14
C GLY A 130 -26.95 -6.10 -8.43
N SER A 131 -26.83 -5.67 -9.68
CA SER A 131 -27.75 -4.74 -10.33
C SER A 131 -28.83 -5.52 -11.09
N ASN A 132 -29.27 -6.68 -10.58
CA ASN A 132 -30.34 -7.47 -11.19
C ASN A 132 -31.72 -6.76 -11.20
N ASP A 133 -31.78 -5.50 -10.77
CA ASP A 133 -33.00 -4.70 -10.59
C ASP A 133 -33.11 -3.49 -11.56
N TYR A 134 -32.43 -3.51 -12.73
CA TYR A 134 -32.66 -2.51 -13.78
C TYR A 134 -32.96 -3.14 -15.14
#